data_AF-A0A075I0F6-F1
#
_entry.id   AF-A0A075I0F6-F1
#
_cell.length_a   1.000
_cell.length_b   1.000
_cell.length_c   1.000
_cell.angle_alpha   90.00
_cell.angle_beta   90.00
_cell.angle_gamma   90.00
#
_symmetry.space_group_name_H-M   'P 1'
#
loop_
_entity.id
_entity.type
_entity.pdbx_description
1 polymer ?
#
loop_
_entity_poly.entity_id
_entity_poly.type
_entity_poly.pdbx_seq_one_letter_code
_entity_poly.pdbx_strand_id
1 'polypeptide(L)' 'MKILVTGGAGFVGSHITEYLVQRGDDITVLDNLNTGQTKICQKLIII' A
#
# COMPACT_ATOMS: atom_id res chain seq x y z
N MET A 1 -9.84 4.15 9.56
CA MET A 1 -10.13 2.70 9.74
C MET A 1 -8.84 1.91 9.61
N LYS A 2 -8.79 0.64 10.05
CA LYS A 2 -7.62 -0.23 9.85
C LYS A 2 -7.81 -1.08 8.59
N ILE A 3 -6.88 -0.98 7.64
CA ILE A 3 -7.01 -1.61 6.31
C ILE A 3 -5.72 -2.37 5.96
N LEU A 4 -5.88 -3.62 5.52
CA LEU A 4 -4.80 -4.40 4.90
C LEU A 4 -4.95 -4.36 3.38
N VAL A 5 -3.91 -3.91 2.68
CA VAL A 5 -3.86 -3.90 1.21
C VAL A 5 -2.86 -4.93 0.74
N THR A 6 -3.31 -5.93 -0.02
CA THR A 6 -2.43 -6.88 -0.71
C THR A 6 -2.09 -6.36 -2.10
N GLY A 7 -0.83 -6.48 -2.54
CA GLY A 7 -0.41 -5.94 -3.84
C GLY A 7 -0.38 -4.40 -3.89
N GLY A 8 -0.24 -3.73 -2.75
CA GLY A 8 -0.32 -2.27 -2.64
C GLY A 8 0.84 -1.48 -3.25
N ALA A 9 1.92 -2.14 -3.68
CA ALA A 9 2.99 -1.53 -4.46
C ALA A 9 2.80 -1.69 -5.98
N GLY A 10 1.78 -2.45 -6.42
CA GLY A 10 1.44 -2.63 -7.83
C GLY A 10 0.75 -1.42 -8.47
N PHE A 11 0.43 -1.51 -9.77
CA PHE A 11 -0.16 -0.40 -10.53
C PHE A 11 -1.46 0.11 -9.91
N VAL A 12 -2.46 -0.74 -9.69
CA VAL A 12 -3.73 -0.34 -9.07
C VAL A 12 -3.59 -0.17 -7.56
N GLY A 13 -2.83 -1.05 -6.91
CA GLY A 13 -2.65 -1.06 -5.46
C GLY A 13 -2.06 0.23 -4.94
N SER A 14 -1.07 0.80 -5.63
CA SER A 14 -0.41 2.06 -5.24
C SER A 14 -1.37 3.24 -5.20
N HIS A 15 -2.25 3.38 -6.19
CA HIS A 15 -3.25 4.45 -6.25
C HIS A 15 -4.29 4.29 -5.13
N ILE A 16 -4.74 3.06 -4.86
CA ILE A 16 -5.68 2.78 -3.76
C ILE A 16 -5.02 3.07 -2.41
N THR A 17 -3.79 2.61 -2.21
CA THR A 17 -3.03 2.88 -0.99
C THR A 17 -2.85 4.38 -0.79
N GLU A 18 -2.45 5.13 -1.82
CA GLU A 18 -2.31 6.59 -1.72
C GLU A 18 -3.63 7.26 -1.35
N TYR A 19 -4.73 6.91 -2.01
CA TYR A 19 -6.06 7.44 -1.69
C TYR A 19 -6.46 7.18 -0.24
N LEU A 20 -6.28 5.93 0.25
CA LEU A 20 -6.62 5.56 1.62
C LEU A 20 -5.73 6.32 2.64
N VAL A 21 -4.44 6.51 2.32
CA VAL A 21 -3.52 7.31 3.16
C VAL A 21 -4.01 8.76 3.25
N GLN A 22 -4.36 9.37 2.11
CA GLN A 22 -4.87 10.75 2.06
C GLN A 22 -6.20 10.92 2.81
N ARG A 23 -7.03 9.87 2.86
CA ARG A 23 -8.26 9.83 3.65
C ARG A 23 -8.02 9.75 5.16
N GLY A 24 -6.78 9.48 5.60
CA GLY A 24 -6.40 9.36 7.01
C GLY A 24 -6.64 7.97 7.60
N ASP A 25 -6.69 6.94 6.77
CA ASP A 25 -6.77 5.56 7.24
C ASP A 25 -5.41 5.02 7.74
N ASP A 26 -5.47 4.05 8.66
CA ASP A 26 -4.31 3.30 9.16
C ASP A 26 -4.15 2.05 8.29
N ILE A 27 -3.12 2.05 7.44
CA ILE A 27 -2.98 1.07 6.37
C ILE A 27 -1.71 0.26 6.59
N THR A 28 -1.85 -1.05 6.41
CA THR A 28 -0.72 -1.97 6.26
C THR A 28 -0.73 -2.53 4.86
N VAL A 29 0.39 -2.43 4.14
CA VAL A 29 0.53 -3.00 2.80
C VAL A 29 1.31 -4.31 2.88
N LEU A 30 0.81 -5.35 2.22
CA LEU A 30 1.49 -6.63 2.01
C LEU A 30 1.79 -6.80 0.52
N ASP A 31 3.06 -6.82 0.14
CA ASP A 31 3.47 -6.89 -1.25
C ASP A 31 4.78 -7.69 -1.41
N ASN A 32 5.00 -8.31 -2.56
CA ASN A 32 6.24 -9.06 -2.86
C ASN A 32 7.22 -8.28 -3.76
N LEU A 33 6.89 -7.03 -4.10
CA LEU A 33 7.68 -6.08 -4.89
C LEU A 33 8.13 -6.57 -6.28
N ASN A 34 7.53 -7.62 -6.82
CA ASN A 34 7.97 -8.21 -8.09
C ASN A 34 7.84 -7.24 -9.28
N THR A 35 6.90 -6.28 -9.21
CA THR A 35 6.64 -5.29 -10.27
C THR A 35 6.38 -3.86 -9.77
N GLY A 36 6.58 -3.60 -8.47
CA GLY A 36 6.10 -2.39 -7.79
C GLY A 36 7.14 -1.28 -7.60
N GLN A 37 6.68 -0.02 -7.54
CA GLN A 37 7.51 1.15 -7.21
C GLN A 37 7.39 1.44 -5.71
N THR A 38 8.53 1.52 -5.01
CA THR A 38 8.58 1.65 -3.54
C THR A 38 8.46 3.12 -3.10
N LYS A 39 7.23 3.65 -3.11
CA LYS A 39 6.95 4.97 -2.52
C LYS A 39 5.61 4.98 -1.77
N ILE A 40 5.58 4.34 -0.60
CA ILE A 40 4.41 4.33 0.28
C ILE A 40 4.84 4.88 1.66
N CYS A 41 4.16 5.91 2.14
CA CYS A 41 4.60 6.74 3.28
C CYS A 41 4.19 6.24 4.68
N GLN A 42 3.47 5.11 4.81
CA GLN A 42 3.02 4.59 6.12
C GLN A 42 3.80 3.34 6.56
N LYS A 43 3.33 2.15 6.16
CA LYS A 43 3.91 0.88 6.61
C LYS A 43 3.75 -0.19 5.53
N LEU A 44 4.89 -0.61 5.00
CA LEU A 44 5.00 -1.65 3.99
C LEU A 44 5.62 -2.89 4.62
N ILE A 45 4.92 -4.02 4.54
CA ILE A 45 5.43 -5.35 4.89
C ILE A 45 5.68 -6.07 3.57
N ILE A 46 6.93 -6.48 3.38
CA ILE A 46 7.37 -7.21 2.18
C ILE A 46 7.48 -8.69 2.56
N ILE A 47 6.88 -9.57 1.76
CA ILE A 47 7.01 -11.04 1.89
C ILE A 47 7.76 -11.65 0.72
#